data_AF-A0A3M1MUQ1-F1
#
_entry.id   AF-A0A3M1MUQ1-F1
#
_cell.length_a   1.000
_cell.length_b   1.000
_cell.length_c   1.000
_cell.angle_alpha   90.00
_cell.angle_beta   90.00
_cell.angle_gamma   90.00
#
_symmetry.space_group_name_H-M   'P 1'
#
loop_
_entity.id
_entity.type
_entity.pdbx_description
1 polymer ?
#
loop_
_entity_poly.entity_id
_entity_poly.type
_entity_poly.pdbx_seq_one_letter_code
_entity_poly.pdbx_strand_id
1 'polypeptide(L)'
;RACTHAILLYKAPEGSAHWEKILQKSDVPIVARLESIQTGTAEISAPTPYLQGRISGLDRKHPKPDLVFGALLERVAGLFHYQETYLERIHLRYAQYPPLSERRLMQQIDTGYDGLTNPWWNPEDLPAALACIPAEKPLSLYGRGPIWLAAAISAHTAPASMTVYDACFGWLPLPNVTFTTPAALEAEITPLADFDLAELRIPGIVLDAEEPLTCTPLPADGARGLVLSGKLPRWAVAGLVRPLQQTRPWVAIHVPKKRQGIVVASRTPGLPVGSRLPVPHPPAE
;
A
#
# COMPACT_ATOMS: atom_id res chain seq x y z
N ARG A 1 12.50 17.26 -1.92
CA ARG A 1 13.25 16.85 -0.70
C ARG A 1 12.71 15.48 -0.28
N ALA A 2 13.51 14.41 -0.36
CA ALA A 2 13.05 13.04 -0.04
C ALA A 2 13.39 12.61 1.40
N CYS A 3 14.45 13.17 2.01
CA CYS A 3 14.87 12.86 3.37
C CYS A 3 14.39 13.93 4.35
N THR A 4 13.79 13.50 5.47
CA THR A 4 13.35 14.40 6.55
C THR A 4 14.35 14.47 7.71
N HIS A 5 15.18 13.45 7.88
CA HIS A 5 16.15 13.29 8.96
C HIS A 5 17.35 12.48 8.47
N ALA A 6 18.48 12.56 9.17
CA ALA A 6 19.69 11.81 8.84
C ALA A 6 20.33 11.13 10.06
N ILE A 7 20.75 9.88 9.87
CA ILE A 7 21.64 9.15 10.78
C ILE A 7 23.01 9.13 10.10
N LEU A 8 24.01 9.75 10.73
CA LEU A 8 25.38 9.73 10.23
C LEU A 8 26.16 8.59 10.88
N LEU A 9 26.50 7.57 10.10
CA LEU A 9 27.29 6.43 10.54
C LEU A 9 28.66 6.45 9.82
N TYR A 10 29.76 6.46 10.56
CA TYR A 10 31.11 6.57 10.00
C TYR A 10 32.11 5.68 10.74
N LYS A 11 33.20 5.30 10.07
CA LYS A 11 34.26 4.46 10.66
C LYS A 11 35.31 5.27 11.45
N ALA A 12 35.57 6.51 11.02
CA ALA A 12 36.56 7.39 11.64
C ALA A 12 36.12 8.87 11.51
N PRO A 13 36.52 9.76 12.43
CA PRO A 13 36.06 11.16 12.46
C PRO A 13 36.29 11.92 11.15
N GLU A 14 37.37 11.63 10.44
CA GLU A 14 37.73 12.26 9.17
C GLU A 14 36.69 11.96 8.07
N GLY A 15 36.06 10.79 8.13
CA GLY A 15 35.00 10.39 7.20
C GLY A 15 33.66 11.08 7.45
N SER A 16 33.46 11.70 8.62
CA SER A 16 32.19 12.35 8.98
C SER A 16 32.05 13.78 8.43
N ALA A 17 33.15 14.52 8.34
CA ALA A 17 33.14 15.95 8.00
C ALA A 17 32.56 16.26 6.61
N HIS A 18 32.80 15.39 5.61
CA HIS A 18 32.24 15.54 4.28
C HIS A 18 30.71 15.47 4.28
N TRP A 19 30.16 14.45 4.95
CA TRP A 19 28.72 14.22 5.03
C TRP A 19 28.00 15.26 5.89
N GLU A 20 28.62 15.72 6.98
CA GLU A 20 28.08 16.82 7.78
C GLU A 20 27.89 18.09 6.95
N LYS A 21 28.86 18.40 6.08
CA LYS A 21 28.78 19.55 5.18
C LYS A 21 27.64 19.41 4.16
N ILE A 22 27.37 18.19 3.69
CA ILE A 22 26.24 17.90 2.80
C ILE A 22 24.90 18.08 3.53
N LEU A 23 24.79 17.54 4.74
CA LEU A 23 23.57 17.60 5.55
C LEU A 23 23.24 19.04 5.98
N GLN A 24 24.24 19.82 6.39
CA GLN A 24 24.09 21.24 6.70
C GLN A 24 23.58 22.04 5.50
N LYS A 25 24.15 21.83 4.30
CA LYS A 25 23.70 22.49 3.07
C LYS A 25 22.27 22.10 2.68
N SER A 26 21.86 20.88 3.01
CA SER A 26 20.55 20.35 2.67
C SER A 26 19.48 20.70 3.72
N ASP A 27 19.89 21.25 4.87
CA ASP A 27 19.03 21.58 6.02
C ASP A 27 18.19 20.36 6.43
N VAL A 28 18.87 19.22 6.52
CA VAL A 28 18.31 17.95 7.01
C VAL A 28 18.76 17.75 8.45
N PRO A 29 17.83 17.71 9.42
CA PRO A 29 18.14 17.45 10.82
C PRO A 29 18.90 16.15 11.04
N ILE A 30 19.99 16.21 11.79
CA ILE A 30 20.76 15.03 12.21
C ILE A 30 20.13 14.48 13.49
N VAL A 31 19.76 13.20 13.47
CA VAL A 31 19.16 12.53 14.65
C VAL A 31 20.23 11.79 15.46
N ALA A 32 21.27 11.30 14.78
CA ALA A 32 22.40 10.64 15.40
C ALA A 32 23.68 10.77 14.57
N ARG A 33 24.81 10.78 15.27
CA ARG A 33 26.18 10.77 14.77
C ARG A 33 26.94 9.65 15.49
N LEU A 34 27.14 8.53 14.81
CA LEU A 34 27.67 7.31 15.41
C LEU A 34 28.94 6.86 14.70
N GLU A 35 29.98 6.61 15.50
CA GLU A 35 31.18 5.91 15.05
C GLU A 35 30.89 4.39 15.07
N SER A 36 30.96 3.74 13.92
CA SER A 36 30.78 2.30 13.77
C SER A 36 32.07 1.56 14.09
N ILE A 37 32.05 0.78 15.17
CA ILE A 37 33.17 -0.03 15.61
C ILE A 37 32.86 -1.53 15.44
N GLN A 38 33.83 -2.30 14.97
CA GLN A 38 33.67 -3.76 14.83
C GLN A 38 33.88 -4.48 16.17
N THR A 39 34.80 -3.97 16.99
CA THR A 39 35.19 -4.53 18.28
C THR A 39 35.26 -3.41 19.31
N GLY A 40 34.96 -3.74 20.57
CA GLY A 40 34.92 -2.78 21.68
C GLY A 40 33.52 -2.57 22.23
N THR A 41 33.43 -1.74 23.25
CA THR A 41 32.18 -1.45 23.96
C THR A 41 31.47 -0.26 23.30
N ALA A 42 30.19 -0.44 22.98
CA ALA A 42 29.35 0.66 22.55
C ALA A 42 29.11 1.65 23.69
N GLU A 43 29.10 2.94 23.35
CA GLU A 43 29.03 4.01 24.35
C GLU A 43 28.28 5.21 23.79
N ILE A 44 27.43 5.83 24.62
CA ILE A 44 26.83 7.13 24.32
C ILE A 44 27.73 8.20 24.91
N SER A 45 28.36 8.99 24.03
CA SER A 45 29.18 10.13 24.46
C SER A 45 28.33 11.37 24.76
N ALA A 46 27.24 11.56 24.01
CA ALA A 46 26.28 12.63 24.28
C ALA A 46 24.88 12.25 23.79
N PRO A 47 23.83 12.36 24.61
CA PRO A 47 22.47 12.12 24.15
C PRO A 47 21.88 13.34 23.42
N THR A 48 22.40 14.55 23.59
CA THR A 48 21.81 15.79 23.03
C THR A 48 22.88 16.72 22.45
N PRO A 49 22.56 17.56 21.45
CA PRO A 49 21.24 17.74 20.82
C PRO A 49 20.84 16.58 19.87
N TYR A 50 21.81 15.91 19.27
CA TYR A 50 21.65 14.64 18.53
C TYR A 50 22.39 13.52 19.26
N LEU A 51 22.01 12.26 19.06
CA LEU A 51 22.67 11.13 19.71
C LEU A 51 24.10 10.98 19.17
N GLN A 52 25.10 11.02 20.04
CA GLN A 52 26.51 10.83 19.70
C GLN A 52 27.09 9.65 20.47
N GLY A 53 27.91 8.86 19.80
CA GLY A 53 28.55 7.72 20.45
C GLY A 53 29.23 6.76 19.49
N ARG A 54 29.61 5.60 20.03
CA ARG A 54 30.17 4.46 19.30
C ARG A 54 29.15 3.33 19.29
N ILE A 55 28.80 2.84 18.11
CA ILE A 55 27.87 1.72 17.95
C ILE A 55 28.61 0.47 17.46
N SER A 56 28.24 -0.67 18.02
CA SER A 56 28.82 -1.98 17.71
C SER A 56 27.73 -2.95 17.25
N GLY A 57 28.10 -4.21 16.95
CA GLY A 57 27.10 -5.28 16.77
C GLY A 57 26.21 -5.18 15.51
N LEU A 58 26.58 -4.35 14.52
CA LEU A 58 25.85 -4.13 13.26
C LEU A 58 26.06 -5.25 12.21
N ASP A 59 26.31 -6.50 12.63
CA ASP A 59 26.45 -7.64 11.71
C ASP A 59 25.10 -7.94 11.03
N ARG A 60 25.11 -8.05 9.69
CA ARG A 60 23.89 -8.25 8.89
C ARG A 60 23.21 -9.60 9.13
N LYS A 61 23.98 -10.64 9.48
CA LYS A 61 23.48 -12.00 9.69
C LYS A 61 23.14 -12.26 11.16
N HIS A 62 23.88 -11.66 12.07
CA HIS A 62 23.75 -11.84 13.52
C HIS A 62 23.78 -10.49 14.25
N PRO A 63 22.76 -9.65 14.07
CA PRO A 63 22.71 -8.35 14.72
C PRO A 63 22.72 -8.53 16.23
N LYS A 64 23.53 -7.73 16.93
CA LYS A 64 23.59 -7.68 18.38
C LYS A 64 23.22 -6.26 18.81
N PRO A 65 21.92 -5.97 18.99
CA PRO A 65 21.48 -4.67 19.49
C PRO A 65 22.17 -4.37 20.81
N ASP A 66 22.80 -3.20 20.91
CA ASP A 66 23.45 -2.70 22.11
C ASP A 66 22.71 -1.48 22.69
N LEU A 67 23.25 -0.88 23.75
CA LEU A 67 22.65 0.29 24.39
C LEU A 67 22.52 1.49 23.43
N VAL A 68 23.45 1.63 22.48
CA VAL A 68 23.46 2.74 21.52
C VAL A 68 22.41 2.51 20.44
N PHE A 69 22.26 1.27 19.98
CA PHE A 69 21.15 0.88 19.12
C PHE A 69 19.80 1.13 19.80
N GLY A 70 19.66 0.76 21.08
CA GLY A 70 18.45 1.04 21.87
C GLY A 70 18.13 2.54 21.93
N ALA A 71 19.11 3.37 22.28
CA ALA A 71 18.93 4.83 22.33
C ALA A 71 18.63 5.45 20.96
N LEU A 72 19.23 4.91 19.88
CA LEU A 72 18.92 5.32 18.51
C LEU A 72 17.47 4.96 18.15
N LEU A 73 17.04 3.75 18.47
CA LEU A 73 15.68 3.28 18.22
C LEU A 73 14.65 4.13 18.97
N GLU A 74 14.87 4.39 20.26
CA GLU A 74 14.00 5.26 21.06
C GLU A 74 13.88 6.65 20.47
N ARG A 75 15.00 7.23 20.02
CA ARG A 75 15.01 8.54 19.37
C ARG A 75 14.23 8.54 18.07
N VAL A 76 14.49 7.57 17.19
CA VAL A 76 13.77 7.44 15.92
C VAL A 76 12.28 7.20 16.18
N ALA A 77 11.94 6.31 17.10
CA ALA A 77 10.56 6.06 17.50
C ALA A 77 9.88 7.33 18.02
N GLY A 78 10.57 8.14 18.83
CA GLY A 78 10.08 9.42 19.32
C GLY A 78 9.76 10.43 18.22
N LEU A 79 10.58 10.49 17.15
CA LEU A 79 10.32 11.35 15.98
C LEU A 79 9.08 10.94 15.18
N PHE A 80 8.73 9.65 15.25
CA PHE A 80 7.56 9.09 14.58
C PHE A 80 6.41 8.77 15.54
N HIS A 81 6.51 9.22 16.81
CA HIS A 81 5.47 9.00 17.81
C HIS A 81 4.36 10.04 17.63
N TYR A 82 3.43 9.72 16.74
CA TYR A 82 2.23 10.50 16.54
C TYR A 82 1.02 9.72 17.04
N GLN A 83 0.04 10.46 17.58
CA GLN A 83 -1.30 9.92 17.75
C GLN A 83 -1.85 9.52 16.37
N GLU A 84 -2.37 8.30 16.20
CA GLU A 84 -2.83 7.82 14.89
C GLU A 84 -3.90 8.74 14.28
N THR A 85 -4.82 9.21 15.13
CA THR A 85 -5.89 10.15 14.75
C THR A 85 -5.34 11.51 14.30
N TYR A 86 -4.16 11.92 14.81
CA TYR A 86 -3.49 13.14 14.37
C TYR A 86 -2.94 13.00 12.95
N LEU A 87 -2.23 11.89 12.66
CA LEU A 87 -1.67 11.63 11.34
C LEU A 87 -2.77 11.48 10.29
N GLU A 88 -3.80 10.70 10.58
CA GLU A 88 -4.95 10.59 9.69
C GLU A 88 -5.56 11.95 9.41
N ARG A 89 -5.79 12.78 10.44
CA ARG A 89 -6.35 14.13 10.23
C ARG A 89 -5.47 14.99 9.34
N ILE A 90 -4.14 14.88 9.45
CA ILE A 90 -3.22 15.55 8.52
C ILE A 90 -3.40 15.01 7.11
N HIS A 91 -3.34 13.70 6.91
CA HIS A 91 -3.45 13.09 5.58
C HIS A 91 -4.79 13.46 4.91
N LEU A 92 -5.90 13.32 5.63
CA LEU A 92 -7.23 13.66 5.14
C LEU A 92 -7.39 15.15 4.79
N ARG A 93 -6.65 16.06 5.44
CA ARG A 93 -6.66 17.49 5.09
C ARG A 93 -6.10 17.75 3.69
N TYR A 94 -5.18 16.90 3.22
CA TYR A 94 -4.57 17.01 1.90
C TYR A 94 -5.24 16.12 0.85
N ALA A 95 -6.38 15.52 1.16
CA ALA A 95 -7.17 14.76 0.20
C ALA A 95 -7.64 15.65 -0.96
N GLN A 96 -7.54 15.13 -2.19
CA GLN A 96 -7.92 15.88 -3.39
C GLN A 96 -9.44 15.98 -3.57
N TYR A 97 -10.18 14.98 -3.12
CA TYR A 97 -11.64 14.86 -3.20
C TYR A 97 -12.23 14.65 -1.80
N PRO A 98 -13.56 14.64 -1.62
CA PRO A 98 -14.17 14.32 -0.33
C PRO A 98 -13.56 13.04 0.28
N PRO A 99 -12.94 13.13 1.47
CA PRO A 99 -12.21 12.00 2.04
C PRO A 99 -13.16 10.96 2.62
N LEU A 100 -12.88 9.69 2.32
CA LEU A 100 -13.49 8.54 2.96
C LEU A 100 -12.42 7.80 3.75
N SER A 101 -12.58 7.78 5.08
CA SER A 101 -11.80 6.93 5.97
C SER A 101 -12.50 5.58 6.10
N GLU A 102 -11.80 4.49 5.83
CA GLU A 102 -12.35 3.14 5.98
C GLU A 102 -12.76 2.84 7.42
N ARG A 103 -12.06 3.40 8.39
CA ARG A 103 -12.46 3.28 9.80
C ARG A 103 -13.80 3.96 10.05
N ARG A 104 -14.01 5.16 9.52
CA ARG A 104 -15.32 5.83 9.61
C ARG A 104 -16.41 5.07 8.86
N LEU A 105 -16.07 4.48 7.71
CA LEU A 105 -17.00 3.65 6.95
C LEU A 105 -17.42 2.41 7.76
N MET A 106 -16.47 1.74 8.41
CA MET A 106 -16.79 0.59 9.27
C MET A 106 -17.70 1.02 10.44
N GLN A 107 -17.45 2.16 11.08
CA GLN A 107 -18.33 2.68 12.14
C GLN A 107 -19.77 2.95 11.68
N GLN A 108 -19.99 3.22 10.39
CA GLN A 108 -21.33 3.43 9.84
C GLN A 108 -22.10 2.13 9.63
N ILE A 109 -21.40 1.02 9.34
CA ILE A 109 -22.02 -0.27 9.02
C ILE A 109 -22.03 -1.25 10.19
N ASP A 110 -21.11 -1.08 11.15
CA ASP A 110 -21.04 -1.87 12.39
C ASP A 110 -21.09 -0.94 13.61
N THR A 111 -22.24 -0.89 14.27
CA THR A 111 -22.46 -0.10 15.48
C THR A 111 -21.66 -0.59 16.70
N GLY A 112 -21.13 -1.82 16.65
CA GLY A 112 -20.29 -2.40 17.69
C GLY A 112 -18.80 -2.09 17.55
N TYR A 113 -18.38 -1.48 16.44
CA TYR A 113 -16.99 -1.16 16.19
C TYR A 113 -16.58 0.17 16.86
N ASP A 114 -15.56 0.09 17.73
CA ASP A 114 -15.11 1.20 18.57
C ASP A 114 -14.35 2.31 17.82
N GLY A 115 -13.89 2.03 16.60
CA GLY A 115 -13.05 2.95 15.82
C GLY A 115 -11.69 3.26 16.45
N LEU A 116 -11.21 2.45 17.38
CA LEU A 116 -9.89 2.60 17.99
C LEU A 116 -8.83 1.75 17.27
N THR A 117 -9.24 0.70 16.58
CA THR A 117 -8.37 -0.26 15.91
C THR A 117 -8.53 -0.22 14.40
N ASN A 118 -7.68 -0.92 13.64
CA ASN A 118 -7.93 -1.08 12.20
C ASN A 118 -9.15 -1.99 11.98
N PRO A 119 -10.09 -1.61 11.09
CA PRO A 119 -11.30 -2.40 10.86
C PRO A 119 -10.95 -3.75 10.24
N TRP A 120 -11.61 -4.80 10.72
CA TRP A 120 -11.54 -6.13 10.10
C TRP A 120 -12.67 -6.28 9.09
N TRP A 121 -12.31 -6.20 7.81
CA TRP A 121 -13.27 -6.27 6.72
C TRP A 121 -13.58 -7.70 6.27
N ASN A 122 -14.86 -8.02 6.16
CA ASN A 122 -15.37 -9.22 5.51
C ASN A 122 -16.00 -8.87 4.14
N PRO A 123 -15.90 -9.76 3.14
CA PRO A 123 -16.56 -9.58 1.84
C PRO A 123 -18.04 -9.23 1.91
N GLU A 124 -18.76 -9.78 2.90
CA GLU A 124 -20.18 -9.57 3.16
C GLU A 124 -20.50 -8.14 3.60
N ASP A 125 -19.50 -7.38 4.05
CA ASP A 125 -19.66 -5.98 4.43
C ASP A 125 -19.75 -5.07 3.20
N LEU A 126 -19.32 -5.54 2.02
CA LEU A 126 -19.25 -4.71 0.80
C LEU A 126 -20.59 -4.08 0.41
N PRO A 127 -21.74 -4.79 0.36
CA PRO A 127 -23.02 -4.17 0.03
C PRO A 127 -23.38 -3.02 0.96
N ALA A 128 -23.24 -3.20 2.28
CA ALA A 128 -23.55 -2.17 3.27
C ALA A 128 -22.56 -0.99 3.18
N ALA A 129 -21.28 -1.27 3.00
CA ALA A 129 -20.24 -0.26 2.83
C ALA A 129 -20.48 0.59 1.59
N LEU A 130 -20.77 -0.03 0.44
CA LEU A 130 -21.03 0.69 -0.81
C LEU A 130 -22.33 1.50 -0.75
N ALA A 131 -23.36 1.04 -0.01
CA ALA A 131 -24.58 1.80 0.20
C ALA A 131 -24.35 3.13 0.97
N CYS A 132 -23.29 3.22 1.77
CA CYS A 132 -22.90 4.44 2.47
C CYS A 132 -22.09 5.42 1.60
N ILE A 133 -21.66 5.00 0.41
CA ILE A 133 -20.81 5.78 -0.49
C ILE A 133 -21.65 6.28 -1.66
N PRO A 134 -21.67 7.60 -1.95
CA PRO A 134 -22.33 8.11 -3.14
C PRO A 134 -21.72 7.50 -4.42
N ALA A 135 -22.53 6.79 -5.19
CA ALA A 135 -22.13 6.21 -6.47
C ALA A 135 -21.74 7.32 -7.46
N GLU A 136 -20.76 7.03 -8.32
CA GLU A 136 -20.32 7.94 -9.40
C GLU A 136 -19.91 9.35 -8.94
N LYS A 137 -19.45 9.49 -7.68
CA LYS A 137 -18.93 10.76 -7.13
C LYS A 137 -17.43 10.68 -6.86
N PRO A 138 -16.70 11.79 -7.02
CA PRO A 138 -15.28 11.79 -6.71
C PRO A 138 -14.99 11.48 -5.25
N LEU A 139 -13.90 10.76 -4.98
CA LEU A 139 -13.59 10.24 -3.66
C LEU A 139 -12.08 10.12 -3.41
N SER A 140 -11.65 10.42 -2.18
CA SER A 140 -10.28 10.12 -1.72
C SER A 140 -10.32 9.06 -0.62
N LEU A 141 -9.85 7.85 -0.92
CA LEU A 141 -9.88 6.70 0.00
C LEU A 141 -8.64 6.64 0.90
N TYR A 142 -8.87 6.63 2.21
CA TYR A 142 -7.85 6.49 3.24
C TYR A 142 -8.11 5.27 4.12
N GLY A 143 -7.07 4.47 4.36
CA GLY A 143 -7.14 3.37 5.32
C GLY A 143 -6.20 2.22 4.96
N ARG A 144 -6.31 1.12 5.70
CA ARG A 144 -5.44 -0.08 5.58
C ARG A 144 -6.22 -1.35 5.23
N GLY A 145 -7.42 -1.18 4.71
CA GLY A 145 -8.33 -2.24 4.31
C GLY A 145 -7.76 -3.13 3.21
N PRO A 146 -8.38 -4.28 3.00
CA PRO A 146 -7.93 -5.24 2.01
C PRO A 146 -8.05 -4.67 0.59
N ILE A 147 -7.21 -5.17 -0.31
CA ILE A 147 -7.13 -4.67 -1.69
C ILE A 147 -8.47 -4.77 -2.44
N TRP A 148 -9.27 -5.79 -2.14
CA TRP A 148 -10.61 -5.98 -2.73
C TRP A 148 -11.60 -4.88 -2.32
N LEU A 149 -11.42 -4.24 -1.15
CA LEU A 149 -12.29 -3.15 -0.71
C LEU A 149 -12.04 -1.90 -1.56
N ALA A 150 -10.76 -1.54 -1.74
CA ALA A 150 -10.38 -0.43 -2.63
C ALA A 150 -10.85 -0.67 -4.07
N ALA A 151 -10.75 -1.91 -4.55
CA ALA A 151 -11.25 -2.31 -5.86
C ALA A 151 -12.77 -2.13 -6.01
N ALA A 152 -13.55 -2.57 -5.02
CA ALA A 152 -15.01 -2.42 -5.05
C ALA A 152 -15.45 -0.96 -4.97
N ILE A 153 -14.82 -0.15 -4.10
CA ILE A 153 -15.10 1.29 -4.00
C ILE A 153 -14.71 2.00 -5.31
N SER A 154 -13.60 1.60 -5.94
CA SER A 154 -13.19 2.14 -7.24
C SER A 154 -14.20 1.84 -8.33
N ALA A 155 -14.74 0.61 -8.36
CA ALA A 155 -15.78 0.22 -9.29
C ALA A 155 -17.05 1.07 -9.10
N HIS A 156 -17.51 1.20 -7.85
CA HIS A 156 -18.71 1.95 -7.44
C HIS A 156 -18.66 3.46 -7.72
N THR A 157 -17.46 4.04 -7.64
CA THR A 157 -17.25 5.47 -7.89
C THR A 157 -16.96 5.79 -9.36
N ALA A 158 -16.71 4.79 -10.21
CA ALA A 158 -16.51 5.02 -11.63
C ALA A 158 -17.79 5.58 -12.28
N PRO A 159 -17.70 6.51 -13.24
CA PRO A 159 -16.47 7.00 -13.88
C PRO A 159 -15.78 8.16 -13.14
N ALA A 160 -16.30 8.63 -12.00
CA ALA A 160 -15.75 9.78 -11.30
C ALA A 160 -14.32 9.54 -10.77
N SER A 161 -13.56 10.62 -10.64
CA SER A 161 -12.16 10.57 -10.22
C SER A 161 -12.02 10.03 -8.79
N MET A 162 -11.02 9.19 -8.56
CA MET A 162 -10.72 8.68 -7.23
C MET A 162 -9.21 8.77 -6.96
N THR A 163 -8.85 9.05 -5.72
CA THR A 163 -7.47 8.90 -5.23
C THR A 163 -7.43 7.86 -4.11
N VAL A 164 -6.30 7.16 -3.99
CA VAL A 164 -6.01 6.24 -2.88
C VAL A 164 -4.77 6.74 -2.16
N TYR A 165 -4.81 6.80 -0.83
CA TYR A 165 -3.63 7.11 -0.04
C TYR A 165 -2.68 5.90 0.02
N ASP A 166 -1.43 6.12 -0.34
CA ASP A 166 -0.31 5.19 -0.19
C ASP A 166 0.73 5.79 0.76
N ALA A 167 1.29 4.98 1.65
CA ALA A 167 2.23 5.49 2.66
C ALA A 167 3.59 5.95 2.06
N CYS A 168 3.97 5.41 0.89
CA CYS A 168 5.21 5.77 0.22
C CYS A 168 5.05 7.00 -0.66
N PHE A 169 3.88 7.16 -1.30
CA PHE A 169 3.66 8.18 -2.33
C PHE A 169 2.65 9.27 -1.94
N GLY A 170 1.94 9.12 -0.83
CA GLY A 170 0.85 10.01 -0.44
C GLY A 170 -0.42 9.75 -1.24
N TRP A 171 -1.12 10.81 -1.63
CA TRP A 171 -2.37 10.69 -2.39
C TRP A 171 -2.10 10.43 -3.87
N LEU A 172 -2.46 9.25 -4.35
CA LEU A 172 -2.30 8.86 -5.74
C LEU A 172 -3.64 8.88 -6.48
N PRO A 173 -3.75 9.52 -7.65
CA PRO A 173 -4.88 9.27 -8.54
C PRO A 173 -4.88 7.81 -9.00
N LEU A 174 -6.05 7.27 -9.28
CA LEU A 174 -6.10 5.97 -9.93
C LEU A 174 -5.49 6.07 -11.34
N PRO A 175 -4.62 5.11 -11.72
CA PRO A 175 -3.97 5.16 -13.02
C PRO A 175 -4.98 4.91 -14.14
N ASN A 176 -4.80 5.60 -15.25
CA ASN A 176 -5.41 5.18 -16.51
C ASN A 176 -4.72 3.89 -16.96
N VAL A 177 -5.52 2.84 -17.20
CA VAL A 177 -5.00 1.54 -17.60
C VAL A 177 -5.14 1.37 -19.10
N THR A 178 -4.04 1.06 -19.77
CA THR A 178 -4.01 0.72 -21.19
C THR A 178 -3.59 -0.74 -21.37
N PHE A 179 -4.33 -1.47 -22.20
CA PHE A 179 -4.02 -2.86 -22.51
C PHE A 179 -3.15 -2.95 -23.77
N THR A 180 -1.87 -3.32 -23.62
CA THR A 180 -0.87 -3.27 -24.70
C THR A 180 0.27 -4.26 -24.48
N THR A 181 1.10 -4.49 -25.50
CA THR A 181 2.34 -5.26 -25.41
C THR A 181 3.48 -4.44 -26.02
N PRO A 182 4.62 -4.26 -25.34
CA PRO A 182 4.93 -4.72 -23.97
C PRO A 182 4.13 -3.95 -22.90
N ALA A 183 3.99 -4.56 -21.70
CA ALA A 183 3.24 -4.00 -20.57
C ALA A 183 4.09 -3.95 -19.29
N ALA A 184 3.81 -2.97 -18.43
CA ALA A 184 4.36 -2.88 -17.09
C ALA A 184 3.78 -3.93 -16.14
N LEU A 185 2.57 -4.42 -16.43
CA LEU A 185 1.95 -5.58 -15.80
C LEU A 185 1.77 -6.70 -16.81
N GLU A 186 2.45 -7.81 -16.57
CA GLU A 186 2.26 -9.03 -17.33
C GLU A 186 1.11 -9.84 -16.75
N ALA A 187 0.23 -10.35 -17.62
CA ALA A 187 -0.85 -11.23 -17.22
C ALA A 187 -0.70 -12.61 -17.87
N GLU A 188 -0.62 -13.65 -17.05
CA GLU A 188 -0.81 -15.03 -17.48
C GLU A 188 -2.28 -15.40 -17.29
N ILE A 189 -2.95 -15.79 -18.37
CA ILE A 189 -4.39 -16.03 -18.36
C ILE A 189 -4.67 -17.53 -18.42
N THR A 190 -5.36 -18.05 -17.42
CA THR A 190 -5.87 -19.42 -17.38
C THR A 190 -7.39 -19.42 -17.55
N PRO A 191 -7.92 -19.87 -18.69
CA PRO A 191 -9.35 -20.11 -18.86
C PRO A 191 -9.85 -21.18 -17.89
N LEU A 192 -10.87 -20.87 -17.10
CA LEU A 192 -11.60 -21.84 -16.27
C LEU A 192 -13.05 -21.96 -16.76
N ALA A 193 -13.80 -22.90 -16.17
CA ALA A 193 -15.16 -23.22 -16.61
C ALA A 193 -16.08 -21.98 -16.63
N ASP A 194 -16.07 -21.19 -15.55
CA ASP A 194 -17.01 -20.07 -15.37
C ASP A 194 -16.35 -18.68 -15.52
N PHE A 195 -15.02 -18.61 -15.54
CA PHE A 195 -14.27 -17.35 -15.54
C PHE A 195 -12.85 -17.51 -16.10
N ASP A 196 -12.22 -16.38 -16.41
CA ASP A 196 -10.79 -16.28 -16.66
C ASP A 196 -10.06 -15.97 -15.35
N LEU A 197 -8.99 -16.70 -15.04
CA LEU A 197 -8.03 -16.32 -14.00
C LEU A 197 -6.86 -15.60 -14.64
N ALA A 198 -6.62 -14.34 -14.27
CA ALA A 198 -5.46 -13.58 -14.68
C ALA A 198 -4.48 -13.45 -13.51
N GLU A 199 -3.34 -14.13 -13.63
CA GLU A 199 -2.21 -14.02 -12.71
C GLU A 199 -1.30 -12.87 -13.15
N LEU A 200 -1.35 -11.77 -12.41
CA LEU A 200 -0.64 -10.53 -12.69
C LEU A 200 0.73 -10.51 -12.03
N ARG A 201 1.75 -10.11 -12.78
CA ARG A 201 3.13 -10.00 -12.33
C ARG A 201 3.73 -8.65 -12.73
N ILE A 202 4.58 -8.11 -11.88
CA ILE A 202 5.43 -6.96 -12.19
C ILE A 202 6.77 -7.55 -12.62
N PRO A 203 7.13 -7.55 -13.92
CA PRO A 203 8.40 -8.13 -14.38
C PRO A 203 9.61 -7.33 -13.89
N GLY A 204 9.45 -6.04 -13.63
CA GLY A 204 10.46 -5.16 -13.04
C GLY A 204 10.49 -5.16 -11.50
N ILE A 205 11.23 -4.22 -10.92
CA ILE A 205 11.42 -4.12 -9.46
C ILE A 205 10.29 -3.32 -8.79
N VAL A 206 9.77 -2.28 -9.45
CA VAL A 206 8.78 -1.35 -8.90
C VAL A 206 7.84 -0.87 -10.02
N LEU A 207 6.56 -0.66 -9.69
CA LEU A 207 5.65 0.11 -10.53
C LEU A 207 5.79 1.58 -10.18
N ASP A 208 6.05 2.42 -11.18
CA ASP A 208 5.98 3.86 -11.01
C ASP A 208 4.51 4.32 -10.97
N ALA A 209 4.15 5.07 -9.93
CA ALA A 209 2.80 5.59 -9.76
C ALA A 209 2.54 6.87 -10.59
N GLU A 210 3.59 7.50 -11.12
CA GLU A 210 3.49 8.68 -11.98
C GLU A 210 3.30 8.30 -13.46
N GLU A 211 3.64 7.07 -13.84
CA GLU A 211 3.49 6.58 -15.21
C GLU A 211 2.11 5.94 -15.47
N PRO A 212 1.59 6.01 -16.72
CA PRO A 212 0.40 5.27 -17.10
C PRO A 212 0.58 3.76 -16.88
N LEU A 213 -0.42 3.11 -16.28
CA LEU A 213 -0.35 1.68 -16.02
C LEU A 213 -0.68 0.90 -17.30
N THR A 214 0.30 0.17 -17.83
CA THR A 214 0.07 -0.74 -18.96
C THR A 214 -0.08 -2.17 -18.49
N CYS A 215 -1.02 -2.92 -19.06
CA CYS A 215 -1.29 -4.32 -18.72
C CYS A 215 -1.35 -5.17 -19.99
N THR A 216 -0.93 -6.44 -19.93
CA THR A 216 -1.13 -7.39 -21.03
C THR A 216 -2.61 -7.43 -21.44
N PRO A 217 -2.92 -7.43 -22.75
CA PRO A 217 -4.30 -7.59 -23.22
C PRO A 217 -4.95 -8.86 -22.69
N LEU A 218 -6.15 -8.70 -22.13
CA LEU A 218 -6.96 -9.82 -21.65
C LEU A 218 -7.86 -10.34 -22.78
N PRO A 219 -8.39 -11.58 -22.69
CA PRO A 219 -9.20 -12.18 -23.76
C PRO A 219 -10.35 -11.25 -24.19
N ALA A 220 -10.52 -11.10 -25.50
CA ALA A 220 -11.36 -10.09 -26.12
C ALA A 220 -12.86 -10.43 -26.11
N ASP A 221 -13.23 -11.70 -25.92
CA ASP A 221 -14.63 -12.13 -25.95
C ASP A 221 -15.46 -11.53 -24.80
N GLY A 222 -14.82 -11.19 -23.68
CA GLY A 222 -15.41 -10.45 -22.55
C GLY A 222 -16.61 -11.16 -21.90
N ALA A 223 -17.00 -12.33 -22.40
CA ALA A 223 -18.25 -13.00 -22.09
C ALA A 223 -18.24 -13.66 -20.71
N ARG A 224 -17.03 -14.01 -20.22
CA ARG A 224 -16.82 -14.64 -18.92
C ARG A 224 -16.36 -13.64 -17.88
N GLY A 225 -16.66 -13.96 -16.63
CA GLY A 225 -16.11 -13.24 -15.49
C GLY A 225 -14.60 -13.30 -15.45
N LEU A 226 -14.00 -12.42 -14.66
CA LEU A 226 -12.56 -12.31 -14.52
C LEU A 226 -12.16 -12.28 -13.05
N VAL A 227 -11.19 -13.12 -12.69
CA VAL A 227 -10.52 -13.09 -11.39
C VAL A 227 -9.12 -12.55 -11.57
N LEU A 228 -8.81 -11.44 -10.90
CA LEU A 228 -7.46 -10.89 -10.84
C LEU A 228 -6.72 -11.47 -9.64
N SER A 229 -5.54 -12.03 -9.89
CA SER A 229 -4.61 -12.55 -8.89
C SER A 229 -3.25 -11.91 -9.06
N GLY A 230 -2.47 -11.79 -7.98
CA GLY A 230 -1.13 -11.18 -8.02
C GLY A 230 -0.83 -10.26 -6.83
N LYS A 231 0.45 -9.98 -6.62
CA LYS A 231 0.92 -9.06 -5.58
C LYS A 231 1.08 -7.67 -6.16
N LEU A 232 0.03 -6.85 -6.02
CA LEU A 232 0.00 -5.50 -6.57
C LEU A 232 -0.34 -4.46 -5.49
N PRO A 233 0.11 -3.21 -5.66
CA PRO A 233 -0.35 -2.09 -4.85
C PRO A 233 -1.86 -1.87 -4.98
N ARG A 234 -2.47 -1.31 -3.93
CA ARG A 234 -3.93 -1.09 -3.86
C ARG A 234 -4.44 -0.15 -4.96
N TRP A 235 -3.69 0.90 -5.24
CA TRP A 235 -4.01 1.87 -6.28
C TRP A 235 -4.01 1.25 -7.68
N ALA A 236 -3.10 0.30 -7.95
CA ALA A 236 -3.00 -0.37 -9.24
C ALA A 236 -4.21 -1.28 -9.49
N VAL A 237 -4.58 -2.10 -8.51
CA VAL A 237 -5.78 -2.97 -8.63
C VAL A 237 -7.06 -2.14 -8.71
N ALA A 238 -7.18 -1.07 -7.91
CA ALA A 238 -8.30 -0.14 -8.01
C ALA A 238 -8.41 0.49 -9.40
N GLY A 239 -7.29 0.85 -10.03
CA GLY A 239 -7.24 1.33 -11.41
C GLY A 239 -7.66 0.26 -12.44
N LEU A 240 -7.10 -0.95 -12.33
CA LEU A 240 -7.39 -2.08 -13.24
C LEU A 240 -8.88 -2.44 -13.31
N VAL A 241 -9.58 -2.43 -12.18
CA VAL A 241 -10.99 -2.86 -12.13
C VAL A 241 -11.90 -1.95 -12.95
N ARG A 242 -11.59 -0.66 -13.09
CA ARG A 242 -12.48 0.32 -13.75
C ARG A 242 -12.76 0.03 -15.22
N PRO A 243 -11.77 -0.18 -16.11
CA PRO A 243 -12.06 -0.60 -17.47
C PRO A 243 -12.59 -2.03 -17.54
N LEU A 244 -12.18 -2.91 -16.61
CA LEU A 244 -12.59 -4.32 -16.63
C LEU A 244 -14.06 -4.53 -16.29
N GLN A 245 -14.64 -3.75 -15.36
CA GLN A 245 -16.08 -3.84 -15.08
C GLN A 245 -16.95 -3.41 -16.26
N GLN A 246 -16.41 -2.63 -17.21
CA GLN A 246 -17.13 -2.23 -18.41
C GLN A 246 -17.16 -3.36 -19.44
N THR A 247 -16.10 -4.16 -19.53
CA THR A 247 -15.93 -5.20 -20.54
C THR A 247 -16.25 -6.61 -20.05
N ARG A 248 -16.32 -6.84 -18.73
CA ARG A 248 -16.61 -8.15 -18.13
C ARG A 248 -17.99 -8.17 -17.45
N PRO A 249 -18.70 -9.30 -17.41
CA PRO A 249 -19.97 -9.42 -16.68
C PRO A 249 -19.77 -9.20 -15.17
N TRP A 250 -18.63 -9.63 -14.64
CA TRP A 250 -18.20 -9.39 -13.26
C TRP A 250 -16.68 -9.48 -13.14
N VAL A 251 -16.13 -8.83 -12.11
CA VAL A 251 -14.71 -8.83 -11.78
C VAL A 251 -14.56 -9.19 -10.30
N ALA A 252 -13.61 -10.07 -10.00
CA ALA A 252 -13.27 -10.48 -8.64
C ALA A 252 -11.77 -10.38 -8.38
N ILE A 253 -11.41 -10.24 -7.10
CA ILE A 253 -10.03 -10.21 -6.64
C ILE A 253 -9.73 -11.48 -5.86
N HIS A 254 -8.67 -12.20 -6.25
CA HIS A 254 -8.24 -13.42 -5.59
C HIS A 254 -7.63 -13.14 -4.22
N VAL A 255 -7.99 -13.97 -3.24
CA VAL A 255 -7.43 -14.03 -1.89
C VAL A 255 -6.74 -15.40 -1.73
N PRO A 256 -5.44 -15.52 -2.06
CA PRO A 256 -4.76 -16.81 -2.18
C PRO A 256 -4.84 -17.68 -0.92
N LYS A 257 -4.69 -17.06 0.27
CA LYS A 257 -4.77 -17.77 1.56
C LYS A 257 -6.12 -18.47 1.79
N LYS A 258 -7.19 -17.96 1.18
CA LYS A 258 -8.55 -18.49 1.31
C LYS A 258 -9.01 -19.26 0.07
N ARG A 259 -8.21 -19.30 -1.01
CA ARG A 259 -8.57 -19.91 -2.30
C ARG A 259 -9.90 -19.41 -2.85
N GLN A 260 -10.11 -18.11 -2.73
CA GLN A 260 -11.40 -17.47 -3.02
C GLN A 260 -11.21 -16.19 -3.83
N GLY A 261 -12.07 -15.99 -4.82
CA GLY A 261 -12.28 -14.72 -5.49
C GLY A 261 -13.38 -13.94 -4.77
N ILE A 262 -13.12 -12.67 -4.48
CA ILE A 262 -14.11 -11.75 -3.91
C ILE A 262 -14.64 -10.87 -5.04
N VAL A 263 -15.94 -10.94 -5.32
CA VAL A 263 -16.56 -10.14 -6.39
C VAL A 263 -16.60 -8.68 -5.97
N VAL A 264 -15.98 -7.82 -6.77
CA VAL A 264 -15.84 -6.38 -6.50
C VAL A 264 -16.66 -5.51 -7.45
N ALA A 265 -17.04 -6.05 -8.60
CA ALA A 265 -17.95 -5.44 -9.56
C ALA A 265 -18.76 -6.54 -10.25
N SER A 266 -20.06 -6.33 -10.46
CA SER A 266 -20.92 -7.31 -11.11
C SER A 266 -22.13 -6.68 -11.79
N ARG A 267 -22.46 -7.18 -12.98
CA ARG A 267 -23.72 -6.97 -13.71
C ARG A 267 -24.52 -8.28 -13.81
N THR A 268 -24.08 -9.33 -13.13
CA THR A 268 -24.72 -10.65 -13.12
C THR A 268 -25.62 -10.78 -11.89
N PRO A 269 -26.95 -10.86 -12.04
CA PRO A 269 -27.89 -10.88 -10.91
C PRO A 269 -27.64 -11.97 -9.87
N GLY A 270 -27.15 -13.15 -10.29
CA GLY A 270 -26.85 -14.27 -9.40
C GLY A 270 -25.49 -14.21 -8.69
N LEU A 271 -24.70 -13.17 -8.93
CA LEU A 271 -23.35 -13.06 -8.38
C LEU A 271 -23.07 -11.61 -7.92
N PRO A 272 -23.69 -11.14 -6.83
CA PRO A 272 -23.54 -9.77 -6.36
C PRO A 272 -22.14 -9.45 -5.83
N VAL A 273 -21.82 -8.16 -5.72
CA VAL A 273 -20.61 -7.66 -5.04
C VAL A 273 -20.56 -8.19 -3.60
N GLY A 274 -19.38 -8.62 -3.15
CA GLY A 274 -19.19 -9.31 -1.86
C GLY A 274 -19.29 -10.83 -1.93
N SER A 275 -19.80 -11.38 -3.03
CA SER A 275 -19.84 -12.84 -3.23
C SER A 275 -18.44 -13.44 -3.22
N ARG A 276 -18.36 -14.67 -2.70
CA ARG A 276 -17.14 -15.48 -2.69
C ARG A 276 -17.29 -16.60 -3.71
N LEU A 277 -16.29 -16.78 -4.57
CA LEU A 277 -16.20 -17.92 -5.48
C LEU A 277 -14.92 -18.72 -5.19
N PRO A 278 -14.94 -20.05 -5.32
CA PRO A 278 -13.72 -20.85 -5.21
C PRO A 278 -12.78 -20.54 -6.38
N VAL A 279 -11.50 -20.39 -6.09
CA VAL A 279 -10.45 -20.21 -7.09
C VAL A 279 -9.45 -21.36 -6.94
N PRO A 280 -9.26 -22.19 -7.98
CA PRO A 280 -8.28 -23.27 -7.91
C PRO A 280 -6.87 -22.70 -7.82
N HIS A 281 -5.97 -23.39 -7.14
CA HIS A 281 -4.55 -23.11 -7.32
C HIS A 281 -4.11 -23.65 -8.70
N PRO A 282 -3.19 -22.96 -9.39
CA PRO A 282 -2.37 -23.67 -10.36
C PRO A 282 -1.66 -24.82 -9.61
N PRO A 283 -1.54 -26.02 -10.21
CA PRO A 283 -0.74 -27.09 -9.61
C PRO A 283 0.65 -26.54 -9.29
N ALA A 284 1.14 -26.81 -8.08
CA ALA A 284 2.50 -26.43 -7.71
C ALA A 284 3.46 -27.18 -8.64
N GLU A 285 4.23 -26.45 -9.43
CA GLU A 285 5.44 -26.96 -10.09
C GLU A 285 6.55 -27.23 -9.07
#